data_AF-A0A6G3MKB7-F1
#
_entry.id   AF-A0A6G3MKB7-F1
#
_cell.length_a   1.000
_cell.length_b   1.000
_cell.length_c   1.000
_cell.angle_alpha   90.00
_cell.angle_beta   90.00
_cell.angle_gamma   90.00
#
_symmetry.space_group_name_H-M   'P 1'
#
loop_
_entity.id
_entity.type
_entity.pdbx_description
1 polymer ?
#
loop_
_entity_poly.entity_id
_entity_poly.type
_entity_poly.pdbx_seq_one_letter_code
_entity_poly.pdbx_strand_id
1 'polypeptide(L)'
;ICATRVRSWGDKMIFNVLMYIIFMLFYANNNYVKDLSLHKPYHGSFMKGQGWTTVGSSIVAYDNIILTSDTKSQMGSIWLLKPIEYHNWKIQVDFKIHGEHTNSLYGDGFAFWYVKQHSTEGPVFGNHDYFNGLGIMFDTYSNHQDIHKHIHPYISGQINDGSYHYDHDRDGTHSELNGCSVYY
;
A
#
# COMPACT_ATOMS: atom_id res chain seq x y z
N ILE A 1 -7.25 3.49 8.16
CA ILE A 1 -6.67 2.31 7.46
C ILE A 1 -7.43 1.03 7.81
N CYS A 2 -8.05 0.92 8.99
CA CYS A 2 -9.15 -0.02 9.20
C CYS A 2 -10.33 0.69 9.90
N ALA A 3 -11.51 0.65 9.30
CA ALA A 3 -12.69 1.28 9.90
C ALA A 3 -13.29 0.33 10.95
N THR A 4 -12.98 0.56 12.22
CA THR A 4 -13.80 0.05 13.31
C THR A 4 -14.73 1.16 13.79
N ARG A 5 -16.00 0.78 13.92
CA ARG A 5 -17.15 1.56 14.40
C ARG A 5 -16.76 2.57 15.49
N VAL A 6 -17.00 3.86 15.23
CA VAL A 6 -16.77 4.95 16.20
C VAL A 6 -17.68 4.74 17.42
N ARG A 7 -17.08 4.52 18.60
CA ARG A 7 -17.80 4.63 19.88
C ARG A 7 -18.06 6.10 20.20
N SER A 8 -19.26 6.37 20.70
CA SER A 8 -19.81 7.68 21.08
C SER A 8 -18.86 8.51 21.96
N TRP A 9 -18.69 9.77 21.58
CA TRP A 9 -18.20 10.88 22.43
C TRP A 9 -19.18 12.07 22.28
N GLY A 10 -19.10 13.09 23.14
CA GLY A 10 -20.18 14.05 23.44
C GLY A 10 -20.87 14.81 22.28
N ASP A 11 -22.18 15.00 22.43
CA ASP A 11 -23.18 15.15 21.36
C ASP A 11 -23.24 16.48 20.59
N LYS A 12 -22.57 17.56 21.00
CA LYS A 12 -22.79 18.90 20.36
C LYS A 12 -21.67 19.38 19.43
N MET A 13 -20.42 19.05 19.75
CA MET A 13 -19.27 19.41 18.88
C MET A 13 -19.09 18.38 17.76
N ILE A 14 -19.40 17.12 18.06
CA ILE A 14 -19.33 16.01 17.11
C ILE A 14 -20.37 16.15 15.99
N PHE A 15 -21.55 16.70 16.28
CA PHE A 15 -22.58 16.88 15.25
C PHE A 15 -22.13 17.85 14.14
N ASN A 16 -21.47 18.95 14.51
CA ASN A 16 -20.97 19.93 13.53
C ASN A 16 -19.79 19.38 12.71
N VAL A 17 -18.88 18.64 13.35
CA VAL A 17 -17.74 18.00 12.66
C VAL A 17 -18.21 16.86 11.76
N LEU A 18 -19.13 16.00 12.23
CA LEU A 18 -19.75 14.95 11.42
C LEU A 18 -20.52 15.55 10.25
N MET A 19 -21.29 16.62 10.46
CA MET A 19 -22.03 17.26 9.38
C MET A 19 -21.08 17.86 8.34
N TYR A 20 -19.97 18.46 8.76
CA TYR A 20 -18.94 18.98 7.85
C TYR A 20 -18.21 17.86 7.09
N ILE A 21 -17.86 16.75 7.75
CA ILE A 21 -17.25 15.57 7.11
C ILE A 21 -18.24 14.95 6.12
N ILE A 22 -19.51 14.80 6.50
CA ILE A 22 -20.58 14.29 5.62
C ILE A 22 -20.74 15.21 4.43
N PHE A 23 -20.78 16.54 4.63
CA PHE A 23 -20.85 17.52 3.54
C PHE A 23 -19.63 17.42 2.60
N MET A 24 -18.42 17.30 3.13
CA MET A 24 -17.20 17.10 2.34
C MET A 24 -17.21 15.77 1.57
N LEU A 25 -17.78 14.70 2.16
CA LEU A 25 -17.98 13.41 1.48
C LEU A 25 -19.02 13.50 0.36
N PHE A 26 -20.09 14.29 0.53
CA PHE A 26 -21.10 14.55 -0.51
C PHE A 26 -20.58 15.46 -1.64
N TYR A 27 -19.63 16.34 -1.36
CA TYR A 27 -18.98 17.21 -2.36
C TYR A 27 -17.73 16.62 -3.00
N ALA A 28 -17.26 15.45 -2.54
CA ALA A 28 -16.18 14.72 -3.18
C ALA A 28 -16.66 14.20 -4.54
N ASN A 29 -16.39 14.98 -5.60
CA ASN A 29 -16.51 14.50 -6.97
C ASN A 29 -15.55 13.32 -7.15
N ASN A 30 -16.08 12.11 -7.13
CA ASN A 30 -15.33 10.87 -7.39
C ASN A 30 -15.04 10.74 -8.89
N ASN A 31 -14.29 11.70 -9.43
CA ASN A 31 -13.86 11.66 -10.82
C ASN A 31 -12.73 10.66 -10.95
N TYR A 32 -12.95 9.65 -11.80
CA TYR A 32 -11.90 8.70 -12.15
C TYR A 32 -10.82 9.39 -12.99
N VAL A 33 -9.58 9.36 -12.52
CA VAL A 33 -8.44 10.00 -13.19
C VAL A 33 -7.69 8.96 -14.02
N LYS A 34 -8.08 8.84 -15.30
CA LYS A 34 -7.54 7.83 -16.21
C LYS A 34 -6.02 7.88 -16.35
N ASP A 35 -5.43 9.08 -16.37
CA ASP A 35 -3.99 9.26 -16.60
C ASP A 35 -3.11 8.83 -15.42
N LEU A 36 -3.70 8.67 -14.22
CA LEU A 36 -3.02 8.19 -13.01
C LEU A 36 -3.47 6.77 -12.63
N SER A 37 -4.13 6.05 -13.55
CA SER A 37 -4.72 4.74 -13.28
C SER A 37 -4.16 3.66 -14.20
N LEU A 38 -4.08 2.43 -13.71
CA LEU A 38 -3.77 1.23 -14.49
C LEU A 38 -5.02 0.37 -14.60
N HIS A 39 -5.38 -0.02 -15.82
CA HIS A 39 -6.46 -0.96 -16.07
C HIS A 39 -6.07 -1.90 -17.21
N LYS A 40 -6.61 -3.13 -17.16
CA LYS A 40 -6.46 -4.08 -18.27
C LYS A 40 -7.07 -3.52 -19.57
N PRO A 41 -6.55 -3.90 -20.75
CA PRO A 41 -5.35 -4.70 -20.94
C PRO A 41 -4.06 -3.90 -20.68
N TYR A 42 -3.08 -4.52 -20.04
CA TYR A 42 -1.79 -3.88 -19.82
C TYR A 42 -0.86 -4.11 -21.01
N HIS A 43 -0.36 -3.01 -21.57
CA HIS A 43 0.62 -3.03 -22.65
C HIS A 43 1.82 -2.20 -22.22
N GLY A 44 3.01 -2.81 -22.15
CA GLY A 44 4.22 -2.14 -21.64
C GLY A 44 4.54 -0.81 -22.31
N SER A 45 4.38 -0.71 -23.63
CA SER A 45 4.59 0.55 -24.37
C SER A 45 3.55 1.62 -24.02
N PHE A 46 2.30 1.22 -23.79
CA PHE A 46 1.22 2.13 -23.40
C PHE A 46 1.43 2.65 -21.97
N MET A 47 1.77 1.75 -21.03
CA MET A 47 2.12 2.10 -19.66
C MET A 47 3.26 3.12 -19.61
N LYS A 48 4.35 2.87 -20.35
CA LYS A 48 5.47 3.82 -20.46
C LYS A 48 5.03 5.18 -21.01
N GLY A 49 4.20 5.19 -22.05
CA GLY A 49 3.64 6.44 -22.60
C GLY A 49 2.79 7.23 -21.61
N GLN A 50 2.15 6.56 -20.66
CA GLN A 50 1.37 7.21 -19.59
C GLN A 50 2.23 7.65 -18.39
N GLY A 51 3.51 7.24 -18.35
CA GLY A 51 4.45 7.57 -17.27
C GLY A 51 4.55 6.48 -16.21
N TRP A 52 4.06 5.27 -16.47
CA TRP A 52 4.25 4.11 -15.61
C TRP A 52 5.53 3.35 -15.96
N THR A 53 6.28 2.95 -14.95
CA THR A 53 7.47 2.11 -15.11
C THR A 53 7.42 0.91 -14.16
N THR A 54 8.10 -0.16 -14.54
CA THR A 54 8.27 -1.36 -13.71
C THR A 54 9.74 -1.55 -13.37
N VAL A 55 10.05 -2.08 -12.20
CA VAL A 55 11.42 -2.38 -11.77
C VAL A 55 11.52 -3.78 -11.18
N GLY A 56 12.72 -4.34 -11.21
CA GLY A 56 13.07 -5.64 -10.64
C GLY A 56 12.37 -6.79 -11.37
N SER A 57 11.82 -7.74 -10.62
CA SER A 57 11.17 -8.95 -11.13
C SER A 57 9.78 -8.73 -11.75
N SER A 58 9.32 -7.49 -11.89
CA SER A 58 7.96 -7.21 -12.34
C SER A 58 7.72 -7.61 -13.79
N ILE A 59 6.65 -8.37 -14.04
CA ILE A 59 6.22 -8.84 -15.36
C ILE A 59 4.89 -8.18 -15.72
N VAL A 60 4.85 -7.50 -16.86
CA VAL A 60 3.61 -6.94 -17.43
C VAL A 60 3.01 -7.96 -18.39
N ALA A 61 1.88 -8.57 -18.01
CA ALA A 61 1.09 -9.45 -18.85
C ALA A 61 -0.21 -8.74 -19.30
N TYR A 62 -0.96 -9.37 -20.19
CA TYR A 62 -2.14 -8.75 -20.79
C TYR A 62 -3.24 -8.43 -19.76
N ASP A 63 -3.52 -9.36 -18.85
CA ASP A 63 -4.63 -9.25 -17.89
C ASP A 63 -4.20 -8.87 -16.48
N ASN A 64 -2.91 -8.92 -16.17
CA ASN A 64 -2.36 -8.60 -14.86
C ASN A 64 -0.90 -8.10 -14.94
N ILE A 65 -0.48 -7.44 -13.88
CA ILE A 65 0.93 -7.15 -13.61
C ILE A 65 1.34 -8.01 -12.43
N ILE A 66 2.41 -8.78 -12.60
CA ILE A 66 2.95 -9.67 -11.57
C ILE A 66 4.16 -8.94 -10.98
N LEU A 67 4.12 -8.54 -9.71
CA LEU A 67 5.26 -7.90 -9.04
C LEU A 67 6.39 -8.91 -8.78
N THR A 68 6.02 -10.06 -8.23
CA THR A 68 6.93 -11.16 -7.87
C THR A 68 6.32 -12.49 -8.29
N SER A 69 7.16 -13.39 -8.81
CA SER A 69 6.77 -14.80 -9.02
C SER A 69 6.87 -15.58 -7.70
N ASP A 70 6.29 -16.78 -7.64
CA ASP A 70 6.42 -17.70 -6.50
C ASP A 70 7.81 -18.36 -6.48
N THR A 71 8.84 -17.52 -6.39
CA THR A 71 10.25 -17.91 -6.28
C THR A 71 10.91 -17.04 -5.20
N LYS A 72 12.02 -17.53 -4.66
CA LYS A 72 12.72 -16.84 -3.57
C LYS A 72 13.37 -15.53 -4.05
N SER A 73 13.50 -14.59 -3.12
CA SER A 73 14.33 -13.38 -3.27
C SER A 73 13.93 -12.52 -4.47
N GLN A 74 12.62 -12.39 -4.71
CA GLN A 74 12.06 -11.54 -5.75
C GLN A 74 11.74 -10.16 -5.16
N MET A 75 12.05 -9.13 -5.93
CA MET A 75 11.69 -7.74 -5.60
C MET A 75 11.22 -7.10 -6.89
N GLY A 76 9.97 -6.64 -6.91
CA GLY A 76 9.40 -5.98 -8.07
C GLY A 76 8.47 -4.86 -7.65
N SER A 77 8.45 -3.79 -8.43
CA SER A 77 7.62 -2.63 -8.16
C SER A 77 7.11 -2.00 -9.45
N ILE A 78 5.99 -1.30 -9.34
CA ILE A 78 5.43 -0.45 -10.39
C ILE A 78 5.25 0.96 -9.87
N TRP A 79 5.62 1.94 -10.68
CA TRP A 79 5.67 3.34 -10.27
C TRP A 79 5.08 4.24 -11.33
N LEU A 80 4.31 5.22 -10.88
CA LEU A 80 3.93 6.37 -11.68
C LEU A 80 4.99 7.47 -11.50
N LEU A 81 5.62 7.88 -12.59
CA LEU A 81 6.69 8.88 -12.57
C LEU A 81 6.15 10.32 -12.48
N LYS A 82 4.87 10.51 -12.80
CA LYS A 82 4.20 11.81 -12.72
C LYS A 82 3.73 12.07 -11.29
N PRO A 83 3.90 13.29 -10.75
CA PRO A 83 3.38 13.64 -9.44
C PRO A 83 1.85 13.66 -9.44
N ILE A 84 1.26 13.34 -8.28
CA ILE A 84 -0.17 13.49 -8.03
C ILE A 84 -0.41 14.89 -7.44
N GLU A 85 -1.07 15.76 -8.19
CA GLU A 85 -1.30 17.17 -7.80
C GLU A 85 -2.67 17.40 -7.10
N TYR A 86 -3.39 16.33 -6.81
CA TYR A 86 -4.68 16.41 -6.13
C TYR A 86 -4.49 16.50 -4.61
N HIS A 87 -5.14 17.49 -3.98
CA HIS A 87 -5.15 17.61 -2.51
C HIS A 87 -5.89 16.45 -1.83
N ASN A 88 -7.00 16.01 -2.42
CA ASN A 88 -7.81 14.91 -1.93
C ASN A 88 -7.90 13.86 -3.03
N TRP A 89 -7.59 12.61 -2.69
CA TRP A 89 -7.61 11.52 -3.64
C TRP A 89 -8.02 10.21 -2.95
N LYS A 90 -8.47 9.27 -3.76
CA LYS A 90 -8.77 7.90 -3.37
C LYS A 90 -8.13 6.97 -4.39
N ILE A 91 -7.53 5.90 -3.90
CA ILE A 91 -6.99 4.83 -4.74
C ILE A 91 -7.78 3.55 -4.44
N GLN A 92 -8.04 2.79 -5.49
CA GLN A 92 -8.58 1.44 -5.41
C GLN A 92 -7.57 0.51 -6.08
N VAL A 93 -7.16 -0.53 -5.34
CA VAL A 93 -6.20 -1.52 -5.82
C VAL A 93 -6.87 -2.88 -5.78
N ASP A 94 -7.02 -3.49 -6.95
CA ASP A 94 -7.43 -4.88 -7.07
C ASP A 94 -6.16 -5.73 -7.17
N PHE A 95 -5.94 -6.60 -6.18
CA PHE A 95 -4.73 -7.43 -6.09
C PHE A 95 -5.07 -8.88 -5.75
N LYS A 96 -4.10 -9.77 -5.97
CA LYS A 96 -4.19 -11.17 -5.59
C LYS A 96 -2.81 -11.65 -5.13
N ILE A 97 -2.76 -12.29 -3.97
CA ILE A 97 -1.59 -13.01 -3.46
C ILE A 97 -1.90 -14.50 -3.49
N HIS A 98 -1.02 -15.31 -4.06
CA HIS A 98 -1.13 -16.76 -4.06
C HIS A 98 0.24 -17.41 -4.27
N GLY A 99 0.40 -18.67 -3.87
CA GLY A 99 1.55 -19.50 -4.20
C GLY A 99 1.20 -20.99 -4.12
N GLU A 100 2.03 -21.85 -4.70
CA GLU A 100 1.75 -23.28 -4.90
C GLU A 100 1.63 -24.08 -3.59
N HIS A 101 2.33 -23.65 -2.53
CA HIS A 101 2.46 -24.41 -1.29
C HIS A 101 1.54 -23.88 -0.17
N THR A 102 0.29 -24.37 -0.12
CA THR A 102 -0.76 -23.91 0.83
C THR A 102 -0.44 -24.06 2.31
N ASN A 103 0.60 -24.83 2.65
CA ASN A 103 1.00 -25.14 4.01
C ASN A 103 2.34 -24.51 4.42
N SER A 104 2.96 -23.70 3.56
CA SER A 104 4.18 -22.95 3.87
C SER A 104 3.88 -21.47 4.06
N LEU A 105 4.68 -20.82 4.90
CA LEU A 105 4.62 -19.39 5.12
C LEU A 105 4.84 -18.64 3.79
N TYR A 106 3.93 -17.73 3.45
CA TYR A 106 4.00 -16.86 2.27
C TYR A 106 4.50 -15.49 2.70
N GLY A 107 5.66 -15.08 2.20
CA GLY A 107 6.27 -13.81 2.59
C GLY A 107 7.03 -13.11 1.46
N ASP A 108 7.23 -11.80 1.57
CA ASP A 108 6.90 -10.98 2.77
C ASP A 108 5.54 -10.27 2.64
N GLY A 109 5.09 -9.99 1.42
CA GLY A 109 3.86 -9.27 1.14
C GLY A 109 4.06 -8.23 0.05
N PHE A 110 3.28 -7.15 0.06
CA PHE A 110 3.49 -6.00 -0.83
C PHE A 110 3.14 -4.68 -0.13
N ALA A 111 3.47 -3.56 -0.75
CA ALA A 111 3.11 -2.25 -0.23
C ALA A 111 2.54 -1.33 -1.31
N PHE A 112 1.63 -0.46 -0.89
CA PHE A 112 1.26 0.73 -1.64
C PHE A 112 2.10 1.91 -1.16
N TRP A 113 2.63 2.68 -2.11
CA TRP A 113 3.53 3.80 -1.84
C TRP A 113 2.99 5.10 -2.41
N TYR A 114 3.00 6.15 -1.59
CA TYR A 114 2.89 7.54 -2.02
C TYR A 114 4.06 8.32 -1.46
N VAL A 115 5.14 8.38 -2.23
CA VAL A 115 6.45 8.84 -1.78
C VAL A 115 7.04 9.87 -2.74
N LYS A 116 7.91 10.75 -2.22
CA LYS A 116 8.59 11.79 -2.99
C LYS A 116 9.51 11.22 -4.07
N GLN A 117 10.13 10.07 -3.79
CA GLN A 117 11.09 9.41 -4.66
C GLN A 117 10.76 7.92 -4.67
N HIS A 118 10.66 7.35 -5.86
CA HIS A 118 10.60 5.90 -6.03
C HIS A 118 12.02 5.33 -6.00
N SER A 119 12.17 4.11 -5.47
CA SER A 119 13.43 3.37 -5.62
C SER A 119 13.39 2.47 -6.84
N THR A 120 14.57 2.09 -7.32
CA THR A 120 14.70 0.95 -8.21
C THR A 120 14.46 -0.36 -7.45
N GLU A 121 15.10 -0.52 -6.28
CA GLU A 121 14.96 -1.69 -5.40
C GLU A 121 15.17 -1.28 -3.93
N GLY A 122 14.78 -2.13 -2.98
CA GLY A 122 15.12 -1.92 -1.59
C GLY A 122 14.44 -2.88 -0.61
N PRO A 123 14.87 -2.86 0.66
CA PRO A 123 14.49 -3.86 1.66
C PRO A 123 13.05 -3.71 2.17
N VAL A 124 12.39 -2.58 1.90
CA VAL A 124 11.04 -2.30 2.42
C VAL A 124 10.02 -2.60 1.34
N PHE A 125 9.59 -3.87 1.24
CA PHE A 125 8.60 -4.33 0.25
C PHE A 125 8.91 -3.82 -1.19
N GLY A 126 10.19 -3.88 -1.59
CA GLY A 126 10.66 -3.45 -2.91
C GLY A 126 10.97 -1.95 -3.04
N ASN A 127 10.86 -1.17 -1.97
CA ASN A 127 11.27 0.24 -1.92
C ASN A 127 12.48 0.46 -0.99
N HIS A 128 13.15 1.60 -1.14
CA HIS A 128 14.24 2.01 -0.27
C HIS A 128 13.74 2.27 1.15
N ASP A 129 14.64 2.03 2.10
CA ASP A 129 14.49 2.45 3.48
C ASP A 129 14.70 3.97 3.62
N TYR A 130 14.28 4.58 4.74
CA TYR A 130 14.26 6.03 4.92
C TYR A 130 13.43 6.76 3.85
N PHE A 131 12.30 6.18 3.46
CA PHE A 131 11.40 6.80 2.49
C PHE A 131 10.81 8.12 3.02
N ASN A 132 10.51 9.05 2.13
CA ASN A 132 9.78 10.27 2.45
C ASN A 132 8.38 10.21 1.82
N GLY A 133 7.37 9.96 2.66
CA GLY A 133 5.96 9.87 2.26
C GLY A 133 5.18 8.85 3.09
N LEU A 134 4.17 8.25 2.46
CA LEU A 134 3.27 7.24 3.02
C LEU A 134 3.57 5.86 2.43
N GLY A 135 3.70 4.87 3.31
CA GLY A 135 3.65 3.45 2.98
C GLY A 135 2.43 2.79 3.61
N ILE A 136 1.74 1.94 2.85
CA ILE A 136 0.72 1.03 3.37
C ILE A 136 1.18 -0.39 3.06
N MET A 137 1.57 -1.12 4.09
CA MET A 137 2.16 -2.46 4.00
C MET A 137 1.06 -3.50 4.18
N PHE A 138 1.05 -4.49 3.30
CA PHE A 138 0.19 -5.66 3.34
C PHE A 138 1.09 -6.85 3.64
N ASP A 139 1.35 -7.06 4.92
CA ASP A 139 2.30 -8.04 5.41
C ASP A 139 1.63 -9.40 5.57
N THR A 140 2.12 -10.40 4.84
CA THR A 140 1.58 -11.77 4.88
C THR A 140 2.40 -12.72 5.75
N TYR A 141 3.56 -12.29 6.25
CA TYR A 141 4.53 -13.13 6.96
C TYR A 141 4.89 -12.55 8.32
N SER A 142 4.74 -13.35 9.37
CA SER A 142 5.15 -12.92 10.70
C SER A 142 6.67 -13.10 10.86
N ASN A 143 7.44 -12.00 10.80
CA ASN A 143 8.89 -12.03 10.99
C ASN A 143 9.29 -12.20 12.47
N HIS A 144 8.34 -12.07 13.40
CA HIS A 144 8.58 -12.15 14.84
C HIS A 144 7.74 -13.20 15.59
N GLN A 145 8.38 -13.92 16.52
CA GLN A 145 7.74 -14.91 17.41
C GLN A 145 7.38 -14.35 18.80
N ASP A 146 7.38 -13.03 18.98
CA ASP A 146 7.29 -12.38 20.31
C ASP A 146 6.05 -11.47 20.53
N ILE A 147 6.01 -10.79 21.68
CA ILE A 147 4.89 -10.12 22.38
C ILE A 147 4.06 -9.12 21.53
N HIS A 148 4.58 -8.67 20.38
CA HIS A 148 3.89 -7.78 19.44
C HIS A 148 3.25 -8.52 18.25
N LYS A 149 2.93 -9.81 18.42
CA LYS A 149 2.39 -10.66 17.35
C LYS A 149 1.03 -10.15 16.85
N HIS A 150 1.04 -9.53 15.68
CA HIS A 150 -0.18 -9.31 14.93
C HIS A 150 -0.64 -10.64 14.31
N ILE A 151 -1.95 -10.79 14.13
CA ILE A 151 -2.47 -11.89 13.31
C ILE A 151 -2.27 -11.46 11.85
N HIS A 152 -1.45 -12.20 11.12
CA HIS A 152 -1.22 -11.97 9.71
C HIS A 152 -2.31 -12.64 8.86
N PRO A 153 -2.69 -12.05 7.71
CA PRO A 153 -2.10 -10.84 7.13
C PRO A 153 -2.46 -9.56 7.89
N TYR A 154 -1.45 -8.70 8.06
CA TYR A 154 -1.54 -7.45 8.79
C TYR A 154 -1.38 -6.28 7.83
N ILE A 155 -2.32 -5.35 7.86
CA ILE A 155 -2.25 -4.13 7.07
C ILE A 155 -1.85 -3.00 8.00
N SER A 156 -0.71 -2.37 7.74
CA SER A 156 -0.20 -1.25 8.53
C SER A 156 0.06 -0.02 7.67
N GLY A 157 -0.11 1.16 8.25
CA GLY A 157 0.18 2.44 7.61
C GLY A 157 1.32 3.16 8.31
N GLN A 158 2.23 3.74 7.54
CA GLN A 158 3.39 4.45 8.05
C GLN A 158 3.65 5.74 7.28
N ILE A 159 3.97 6.81 8.01
CA ILE A 159 4.47 8.07 7.42
C ILE A 159 5.91 8.23 7.88
N ASN A 160 6.77 8.56 6.93
CA ASN A 160 8.17 8.83 7.18
C ASN A 160 8.58 10.09 6.43
N ASP A 161 9.44 10.90 7.02
CA ASP A 161 10.01 12.11 6.43
C ASP A 161 11.43 11.88 5.88
N GLY A 162 11.90 10.64 5.95
CA GLY A 162 13.24 10.20 5.57
C GLY A 162 14.22 10.12 6.74
N SER A 163 13.76 10.29 7.99
CA SER A 163 14.61 10.20 9.18
C SER A 163 14.57 8.83 9.87
N TYR A 164 13.53 8.04 9.63
CA TYR A 164 13.32 6.76 10.32
C TYR A 164 13.69 5.56 9.45
N HIS A 165 14.35 4.57 10.06
CA HIS A 165 14.54 3.24 9.50
C HIS A 165 13.25 2.42 9.61
N TYR A 166 12.89 1.69 8.55
CA TYR A 166 11.85 0.67 8.62
C TYR A 166 12.41 -0.63 9.20
N ASP A 167 12.04 -0.93 10.44
CA ASP A 167 12.45 -2.15 11.16
C ASP A 167 11.66 -3.37 10.65
N HIS A 168 12.16 -3.99 9.57
CA HIS A 168 11.53 -5.16 8.95
C HIS A 168 11.49 -6.37 9.88
N ASP A 169 12.50 -6.53 10.75
CA ASP A 169 12.57 -7.64 11.71
C ASP A 169 11.45 -7.55 12.77
N ARG A 170 10.84 -6.36 12.91
CA ARG A 170 9.73 -6.09 13.84
C ARG A 170 8.46 -5.63 13.12
N ASP A 171 8.26 -6.04 11.87
CA ASP A 171 7.09 -5.73 11.04
C ASP A 171 6.77 -4.21 10.97
N GLY A 172 7.79 -3.36 11.22
CA GLY A 172 7.68 -1.91 11.28
C GLY A 172 6.85 -1.34 12.45
N THR A 173 6.54 -2.11 13.50
CA THR A 173 5.63 -1.68 14.58
C THR A 173 6.04 -0.38 15.28
N HIS A 174 7.34 -0.07 15.34
CA HIS A 174 7.84 1.15 16.01
C HIS A 174 7.53 2.46 15.26
N SER A 175 7.38 2.38 13.94
CA SER A 175 7.04 3.51 13.05
C SER A 175 5.60 3.43 12.53
N GLU A 176 4.80 2.52 13.08
CA GLU A 176 3.41 2.32 12.70
C GLU A 176 2.52 3.45 13.22
N LEU A 177 1.71 4.03 12.33
CA LEU A 177 0.65 4.95 12.73
C LEU A 177 -0.58 4.18 13.24
N ASN A 178 -0.99 3.17 12.46
CA ASN A 178 -2.10 2.28 12.78
C ASN A 178 -2.14 1.09 11.82
N GLY A 179 -2.83 0.03 12.21
CA GLY A 179 -3.01 -1.16 11.38
C GLY A 179 -4.11 -2.07 11.91
N CYS A 180 -4.38 -3.14 11.16
CA CYS A 180 -5.27 -4.20 11.60
C CYS A 180 -4.97 -5.54 10.92
N SER A 181 -5.34 -6.60 11.63
CA SER A 181 -5.37 -7.96 11.11
C SER A 181 -6.58 -8.20 10.22
N VAL A 182 -6.36 -8.92 9.12
CA VAL A 182 -7.42 -9.39 8.24
C VAL A 182 -7.72 -10.85 8.58
N TYR A 183 -9.00 -11.17 8.77
CA TYR A 183 -9.48 -12.52 8.99
C TYR A 183 -10.22 -12.99 7.73
N TYR A 184 -9.90 -14.21 7.28
CA TYR A 184 -10.57 -14.89 6.17
C TYR A 184 -11.59 -15.90 6.68
#